data_AF-A0AAV9AU50-F1
#
_entry.id   AF-A0AAV9AU50-F1
#
_cell.length_a   1.000
_cell.length_b   1.000
_cell.length_c   1.000
_cell.angle_alpha   90.00
_cell.angle_beta   90.00
_cell.angle_gamma   90.00
#
_symmetry.space_group_name_H-M   'P 1'
#
loop_
_entity.id
_entity.type
_entity.pdbx_description
1 polymer ?
#
loop_
_entity_poly.entity_id
_entity_poly.type
_entity_poly.pdbx_seq_one_letter_code
_entity_poly.pdbx_strand_id
1 'polypeptide(L)'
;MVPGMPLSMSGGADAVDDDAVGRTISNKKNHGKVPRKIHKAEREKLKRDHLNELFLDLGRALEPARQNNGKASILGDTTKFLRDMLAQVESLRKENAALLSESRYVSP
;
A
#
# COMPACT_ATOMS: atom_id res chain seq x y z
N MET A 1 -3.04 58.63 63.28
CA MET A 1 -2.82 57.35 63.99
C MET A 1 -4.20 56.77 64.29
N VAL A 2 -4.67 55.61 63.82
CA VAL A 2 -4.18 54.45 63.02
C VAL A 2 -5.46 53.78 62.43
N PRO A 3 -5.38 52.99 61.33
CA PRO A 3 -6.47 52.68 60.41
C PRO A 3 -7.11 51.28 60.61
N GLY A 4 -8.10 50.93 59.76
CA GLY A 4 -8.54 49.55 59.58
C GLY A 4 -9.60 49.36 58.49
N MET A 5 -9.20 48.80 57.33
CA MET A 5 -10.06 47.95 56.47
C MET A 5 -9.72 46.48 56.79
N PRO A 6 -10.59 45.47 56.53
CA PRO A 6 -10.60 44.88 55.18
C PRO A 6 -11.94 44.28 54.65
N LEU A 7 -12.07 44.41 53.32
CA LEU A 7 -12.57 43.53 52.25
C LEU A 7 -13.34 42.22 52.56
N SER A 8 -14.49 42.05 51.87
CA SER A 8 -14.90 40.80 51.22
C SER A 8 -15.96 41.10 50.13
N MET A 9 -15.70 40.74 48.87
CA MET A 9 -16.70 40.73 47.79
C MET A 9 -16.70 39.34 47.14
N SER A 10 -17.87 38.70 47.23
CA SER A 10 -18.17 37.36 46.71
C SER A 10 -18.45 37.40 45.21
N GLY A 11 -18.02 36.35 44.53
CA GLY A 11 -18.11 36.15 43.08
C GLY A 11 -19.51 35.89 42.54
N GLY A 12 -19.63 36.01 41.23
CA GLY A 12 -20.84 35.76 40.45
C GLY A 12 -20.72 34.60 39.45
N ALA A 13 -21.76 34.54 38.61
CA ALA A 13 -21.97 33.77 37.37
C ALA A 13 -22.72 32.42 37.48
N ASP A 14 -24.03 32.50 37.22
CA ASP A 14 -24.82 31.86 36.15
C ASP A 14 -24.80 30.33 35.88
N ALA A 15 -25.99 29.77 36.13
CA ALA A 15 -26.83 28.83 35.36
C ALA A 15 -26.27 27.94 34.24
N VAL A 16 -26.63 26.64 34.31
CA VAL A 16 -26.95 25.82 33.12
C VAL A 16 -27.97 24.71 33.45
N ASP A 17 -28.90 24.57 32.51
CA ASP A 17 -30.13 23.76 32.42
C ASP A 17 -29.96 22.24 32.58
N ASP A 18 -30.93 21.60 33.21
CA ASP A 18 -31.07 20.15 33.40
C ASP A 18 -32.27 19.67 32.55
N ASP A 19 -32.01 19.00 31.41
CA ASP A 19 -33.07 18.31 30.64
C ASP A 19 -32.73 16.82 30.49
N ALA A 20 -33.46 16.04 31.27
CA ALA A 20 -33.38 14.60 31.36
C ALA A 20 -34.24 13.93 30.27
N VAL A 21 -33.64 13.58 29.13
CA VAL A 21 -34.27 12.69 28.14
C VAL A 21 -33.89 11.23 28.39
N GLY A 22 -34.83 10.52 29.00
CA GLY A 22 -35.43 9.31 28.44
C GLY A 22 -34.48 8.24 27.88
N ARG A 23 -34.14 7.29 28.74
CA ARG A 23 -33.43 6.04 28.45
C ARG A 23 -34.14 5.19 27.38
N THR A 24 -33.52 5.01 26.21
CA THR A 24 -33.77 3.82 25.36
C THR A 24 -32.46 3.10 25.06
N ILE A 25 -32.21 2.04 25.85
CA ILE A 25 -31.14 1.06 25.63
C ILE A 25 -31.53 0.26 24.38
N SER A 26 -31.03 0.68 23.21
CA SER A 26 -31.14 -0.14 22.00
C SER A 26 -30.21 -1.34 22.14
N ASN A 27 -30.78 -2.46 22.61
CA ASN A 27 -30.15 -3.75 22.76
C ASN A 27 -29.85 -4.36 21.38
N LYS A 28 -28.85 -3.83 20.66
CA LYS A 28 -28.39 -4.39 19.39
C LYS A 28 -27.29 -5.39 19.66
N LYS A 29 -27.74 -6.63 19.92
CA LYS A 29 -27.04 -7.92 19.78
C LYS A 29 -25.54 -7.78 19.54
N ASN A 30 -24.75 -8.03 20.58
CA ASN A 30 -23.30 -8.18 20.51
C ASN A 30 -22.95 -9.27 19.48
N HIS A 31 -22.79 -8.90 18.21
CA HIS A 31 -21.95 -9.66 17.31
C HIS A 31 -20.57 -9.63 17.95
N GLY A 32 -20.11 -10.79 18.41
CA GLY A 32 -18.82 -10.96 19.08
C GLY A 32 -17.80 -10.11 18.35
N LYS A 33 -17.30 -9.07 19.03
CA LYS A 33 -16.29 -8.17 18.49
C LYS A 33 -15.04 -9.03 18.35
N VAL A 34 -14.90 -9.70 17.20
CA VAL A 34 -13.67 -10.37 16.82
C VAL A 34 -12.56 -9.34 17.06
N PRO A 35 -11.60 -9.62 17.96
CA PRO A 35 -10.63 -8.64 18.39
C PRO A 35 -10.06 -7.93 17.16
N ARG A 36 -10.03 -6.59 17.13
CA ARG A 36 -9.55 -5.79 15.98
C ARG A 36 -8.20 -6.29 15.42
N LYS A 37 -7.38 -6.90 16.28
CA LYS A 37 -6.12 -7.55 15.94
C LYS A 37 -6.28 -8.74 14.99
N ILE A 38 -7.32 -9.57 15.15
CA ILE A 38 -7.62 -10.71 14.26
C ILE A 38 -7.99 -10.20 12.86
N HIS A 39 -8.88 -9.19 12.77
CA HIS A 39 -9.23 -8.57 11.49
C HIS A 39 -8.01 -7.93 10.78
N LYS A 40 -7.07 -7.37 11.55
CA LYS A 40 -5.81 -6.83 11.00
C LYS A 40 -4.90 -7.95 10.49
N ALA A 41 -4.77 -9.03 11.25
CA ALA A 41 -3.94 -10.18 10.87
C ALA A 41 -4.46 -10.87 9.59
N GLU A 42 -5.78 -11.06 9.49
CA GLU A 42 -6.43 -11.64 8.32
C GLU A 42 -6.23 -10.77 7.07
N ARG A 43 -6.46 -9.46 7.18
CA ARG A 43 -6.21 -8.51 6.09
C ARG A 43 -4.76 -8.55 5.60
N GLU A 44 -3.81 -8.61 6.53
CA GLU A 44 -2.38 -8.69 6.19
C GLU A 44 -2.00 -10.05 5.59
N LYS A 45 -2.65 -11.14 6.04
CA LYS A 45 -2.49 -12.46 5.41
C LYS A 45 -2.92 -12.42 3.95
N LEU A 46 -4.13 -11.92 3.65
CA LEU A 46 -4.62 -11.80 2.27
C LEU A 46 -3.68 -10.96 1.40
N LYS A 47 -3.17 -9.85 1.94
CA LYS A 47 -2.18 -9.02 1.23
C LYS A 47 -0.89 -9.79 0.93
N ARG A 48 -0.34 -10.52 1.90
CA ARG A 48 0.88 -11.32 1.72
C ARG A 48 0.69 -12.48 0.77
N ASP A 49 -0.45 -13.15 0.83
CA ASP A 49 -0.80 -14.25 -0.07
C ASP A 49 -0.85 -13.76 -1.52
N HIS A 50 -1.56 -12.66 -1.78
CA HIS A 50 -1.59 -12.05 -3.12
C HIS A 50 -0.20 -11.63 -3.61
N LEU A 51 0.62 -10.98 -2.78
CA LEU A 51 1.99 -10.62 -3.17
C LEU A 51 2.86 -11.85 -3.46
N ASN A 52 2.68 -12.94 -2.71
CA ASN A 52 3.42 -14.17 -2.95
C ASN A 52 3.02 -14.82 -4.28
N GLU A 53 1.74 -14.81 -4.65
CA GLU A 53 1.28 -15.26 -5.97
C GLU A 53 1.97 -14.48 -7.10
N LEU A 54 2.03 -13.15 -7.00
CA LEU A 54 2.72 -12.31 -7.98
C LEU A 54 4.22 -12.66 -8.09
N PHE A 55 4.90 -12.91 -6.96
CA PHE A 55 6.30 -13.33 -6.98
C PHE A 55 6.49 -14.72 -7.62
N LEU A 56 5.56 -15.65 -7.39
CA LEU A 56 5.60 -16.97 -7.99
C LEU A 56 5.40 -16.89 -9.51
N ASP A 57 4.43 -16.13 -9.97
CA ASP A 57 4.16 -15.96 -11.39
C ASP A 57 5.31 -15.23 -12.10
N LEU A 58 5.88 -14.20 -11.47
CA LEU A 58 7.07 -13.53 -11.98
C LEU A 58 8.27 -14.48 -12.07
N GLY A 59 8.50 -15.29 -11.04
CA GLY A 59 9.58 -16.30 -11.05
C GLY A 59 9.40 -17.33 -12.18
N ARG A 60 8.18 -17.82 -12.39
CA ARG A 60 7.86 -18.75 -13.49
C ARG A 60 8.10 -18.15 -14.87
N ALA A 61 7.79 -16.85 -15.04
CA ALA A 61 7.96 -16.14 -16.30
C ALA A 61 9.44 -15.92 -16.68
N LEU A 62 10.34 -15.82 -15.69
CA LEU A 62 11.77 -15.62 -15.95
C LEU A 62 12.45 -16.88 -16.49
N GLU A 63 12.30 -18.01 -15.81
CA GLU A 63 12.77 -19.31 -16.31
C GLU A 63 12.29 -20.46 -15.40
N PRO A 64 11.51 -21.44 -15.91
CA PRO A 64 10.95 -22.53 -15.09
C PRO A 64 11.98 -23.44 -14.38
N ALA A 65 13.25 -23.43 -14.82
CA ALA A 65 14.30 -24.32 -14.32
C ALA A 65 15.27 -23.67 -13.32
N ARG A 66 15.08 -22.40 -12.94
CA ARG A 66 16.01 -21.71 -12.04
C ARG A 66 15.97 -22.28 -10.62
N GLN A 67 17.15 -22.64 -10.12
CA GLN A 67 17.34 -23.14 -8.75
C GLN A 67 17.28 -22.04 -7.68
N ASN A 68 17.32 -20.76 -8.07
CA ASN A 68 17.29 -19.62 -7.16
C ASN A 68 15.94 -18.89 -7.20
N ASN A 69 15.10 -19.15 -6.19
CA ASN A 69 13.74 -18.60 -6.06
C ASN A 69 13.62 -17.51 -4.98
N GLY A 70 14.74 -16.88 -4.59
CA GLY A 70 14.74 -15.79 -3.62
C GLY A 70 14.07 -14.52 -4.18
N LYS A 71 13.21 -13.85 -3.39
CA LYS A 71 12.49 -12.64 -3.83
C LYS A 71 13.41 -11.53 -4.37
N ALA A 72 14.55 -11.29 -3.73
CA ALA A 72 15.53 -10.31 -4.18
C ALA A 72 16.16 -10.71 -5.54
N SER A 73 16.47 -12.00 -5.70
CA SER A 73 16.98 -12.54 -6.96
C SER A 73 15.94 -12.44 -8.08
N ILE A 74 14.67 -12.78 -7.83
CA ILE A 74 13.58 -12.63 -8.80
C ILE A 74 13.50 -11.19 -9.31
N LEU A 75 13.53 -10.19 -8.42
CA LEU A 75 13.49 -8.78 -8.82
C LEU A 75 14.74 -8.36 -9.60
N GLY A 76 15.92 -8.76 -9.13
CA GLY A 76 17.18 -8.45 -9.79
C GLY A 76 17.28 -9.06 -11.19
N ASP A 77 16.89 -10.32 -11.31
CA ASP A 77 16.87 -11.07 -12.57
C ASP A 77 15.84 -10.51 -13.53
N THR A 78 14.63 -10.17 -13.07
CA THR A 78 13.62 -9.46 -13.88
C THR A 78 14.18 -8.17 -14.45
N THR A 79 14.85 -7.38 -13.62
CA THR A 79 15.40 -6.09 -14.04
C THR A 79 16.49 -6.28 -15.11
N LYS A 80 17.36 -7.28 -14.95
CA LYS A 80 18.38 -7.61 -15.96
C LYS A 80 17.76 -8.11 -17.25
N PHE A 81 16.84 -9.08 -17.14
CA PHE A 81 16.13 -9.66 -18.28
C PHE A 81 15.43 -8.59 -19.13
N LEU A 82 14.72 -7.64 -18.49
CA LEU A 82 14.07 -6.53 -19.21
C LEU A 82 15.09 -5.64 -19.94
N ARG A 83 16.24 -5.33 -19.33
CA ARG A 83 17.30 -4.53 -19.98
C ARG A 83 17.87 -5.26 -21.19
N ASP A 84 18.15 -6.55 -21.05
CA ASP A 84 18.70 -7.37 -22.12
C ASP A 84 17.71 -7.51 -23.28
N MET A 85 16.41 -7.70 -22.98
CA MET A 85 15.35 -7.72 -24.00
C MET A 85 15.22 -6.39 -24.72
N LEU A 86 15.27 -5.26 -24.01
CA LEU A 86 15.22 -3.92 -24.62
C LEU A 86 16.43 -3.70 -25.54
N ALA A 87 17.63 -4.06 -25.10
CA ALA A 87 18.84 -3.97 -25.93
C ALA A 87 18.75 -4.83 -27.19
N GLN A 88 18.20 -6.06 -27.09
CA GLN A 88 17.96 -6.93 -28.24
C GLN A 88 16.97 -6.32 -29.23
N VAL A 89 15.86 -5.76 -28.73
CA VAL A 89 14.88 -5.07 -29.58
C VAL A 89 15.51 -3.87 -30.30
N GLU A 90 16.34 -3.09 -29.62
CA GLU A 90 17.06 -1.97 -30.24
C GLU A 90 18.05 -2.44 -31.32
N SER A 91 18.81 -3.51 -31.06
CA SER A 91 19.73 -4.09 -32.05
C SER A 91 18.97 -4.56 -33.29
N LEU A 92 17.90 -5.34 -33.09
CA LEU A 92 17.07 -5.85 -34.18
C LEU A 92 16.45 -4.73 -35.00
N ARG A 93 16.05 -3.62 -34.38
CA ARG A 93 15.54 -2.44 -35.12
C ARG A 93 16.63 -1.78 -35.96
N LYS A 94 17.85 -1.68 -35.46
CA LYS A 94 19.00 -1.15 -36.22
C LYS A 94 19.36 -2.06 -37.38
N GLU A 95 19.46 -3.36 -37.14
CA GLU A 95 19.73 -4.38 -38.16
C GLU A 95 18.66 -4.38 -39.25
N ASN A 96 17.38 -4.35 -38.87
CA ASN A 96 16.28 -4.28 -39.83
C ASN A 96 16.33 -2.98 -40.67
N ALA A 97 16.62 -1.83 -40.06
CA ALA A 97 16.80 -0.58 -40.78
C ALA A 97 17.98 -0.64 -41.77
N ALA A 98 19.10 -1.25 -41.37
CA ALA A 98 20.26 -1.47 -42.23
C ALA A 98 19.88 -2.37 -43.42
N LEU A 99 19.25 -3.52 -43.17
CA LEU A 99 18.79 -4.44 -44.21
C LEU A 99 17.80 -3.80 -45.18
N LEU A 100 16.86 -2.98 -44.69
CA LEU A 100 15.92 -2.25 -45.55
C LEU A 100 16.64 -1.21 -46.43
N SER A 101 17.66 -0.54 -45.88
CA SER A 101 18.46 0.40 -46.65
C SER A 101 19.28 -0.31 -47.74
N GLU A 102 19.87 -1.45 -47.40
CA GLU A 102 20.63 -2.30 -48.34
C GLU A 102 19.71 -2.89 -49.42
N SER A 103 18.54 -3.42 -49.05
CA SER A 103 17.54 -3.98 -49.97
C SER A 103 17.12 -2.99 -51.05
N ARG A 104 17.07 -1.69 -50.74
CA ARG A 104 16.74 -0.63 -51.70
C ARG A 104 17.80 -0.48 -52.79
N TYR A 105 19.05 -0.86 -52.53
CA TYR A 105 20.10 -0.86 -53.54
C TYR A 105 20.08 -2.11 -54.44
N VAL A 106 19.43 -3.19 -54.01
CA VAL A 106 19.37 -4.47 -54.73
C VAL A 106 18.05 -4.72 -55.47
N SER A 107 17.03 -3.89 -55.24
CA SER A 107 15.77 -3.88 -56.01
C SER A 107 15.75 -2.67 -56.96
N PRO A 108 16.05 -2.85 -58.27
CA PRO A 108 16.07 -1.76 -59.25
C PRO A 108 14.70 -1.18 -59.55
#